data_AF-A0A929IFD2-F1
#
_entry.id   AF-A0A929IFD2-F1
#
_cell.length_a   1.000
_cell.length_b   1.000
_cell.length_c   1.000
_cell.angle_alpha   90.00
_cell.angle_beta   90.00
_cell.angle_gamma   90.00
#
_symmetry.space_group_name_H-M   'P 1'
#
loop_
_entity.id
_entity.type
_entity.pdbx_description
1 polymer ?
#
loop_
_entity_poly.entity_id
_entity_poly.type
_entity_poly.pdbx_seq_one_letter_code
_entity_poly.pdbx_strand_id
1 'polypeptide(L)'
;PMERTEMWRAIANLERLPVAVKEEIAAELLKHIGSARGEGLNMWVLSRIGSRVPLYGPLDAVIPGNTVTKWIERILATEWKKPDHTGFCVVQMACLTGDRERDIHEQTRHRIRERVIGLKDGERLAKRLNEMLSLSALDRNSVFGESLPEGLHL
;
A
#
# COMPACT_ATOMS: atom_id res chain seq x y z
N PRO A 1 0.22 19.60 -11.83
CA PRO A 1 1.21 20.59 -11.35
C PRO A 1 1.56 20.27 -9.89
N MET A 2 2.72 20.70 -9.40
CA MET A 2 3.30 20.34 -8.09
C MET A 2 2.31 20.33 -6.92
N GLU A 3 1.41 21.31 -6.87
CA GLU A 3 0.33 21.43 -5.88
C GLU A 3 -0.51 20.16 -5.73
N ARG A 4 -0.89 19.53 -6.86
CA ARG A 4 -1.66 18.27 -6.85
C ARG A 4 -0.86 17.13 -6.22
N THR A 5 0.45 17.08 -6.44
CA THR A 5 1.33 16.07 -5.84
C THR A 5 1.38 16.24 -4.32
N GLU A 6 1.52 17.48 -3.84
CA GLU A 6 1.56 17.78 -2.41
C GLU A 6 0.21 17.53 -1.73
N MET A 7 -0.91 17.82 -2.39
CA MET A 7 -2.25 17.43 -1.91
C MET A 7 -2.35 15.91 -1.70
N TRP A 8 -1.89 15.12 -2.66
CA TRP A 8 -1.91 13.66 -2.55
C TRP A 8 -1.00 13.14 -1.41
N ARG A 9 0.16 13.78 -1.22
CA ARG A 9 1.07 13.47 -0.10
C ARG A 9 0.46 13.79 1.25
N ALA A 10 -0.25 14.90 1.36
CA ALA A 10 -0.99 15.25 2.56
C ALA A 10 -2.10 14.22 2.84
N ILE A 11 -2.94 13.93 1.84
CA ILE A 11 -4.05 12.97 1.95
C ILE A 11 -3.57 11.59 2.41
N ALA A 12 -2.46 11.09 1.86
CA ALA A 12 -1.90 9.79 2.21
C ALA A 12 -1.52 9.65 3.70
N ASN A 13 -1.33 10.76 4.42
CA ASN A 13 -0.97 10.76 5.83
C ASN A 13 -2.15 11.01 6.78
N LEU A 14 -3.36 11.23 6.25
CA LEU A 14 -4.57 11.43 7.06
C LEU A 14 -5.17 10.09 7.49
N GLU A 15 -4.49 9.39 8.40
CA GLU A 15 -4.88 8.04 8.84
C GLU A 15 -6.23 8.01 9.59
N ARG A 16 -6.69 9.16 10.09
CA ARG A 16 -7.97 9.31 10.82
C ARG A 16 -9.18 9.58 9.91
N LEU A 17 -9.00 9.60 8.59
CA LEU A 17 -10.14 9.74 7.67
C LEU A 17 -11.13 8.59 7.86
N PRO A 18 -12.45 8.85 7.79
CA PRO A 18 -13.45 7.80 7.77
C PRO A 18 -13.19 6.79 6.64
N VAL A 19 -13.51 5.52 6.87
CA VAL A 19 -13.31 4.44 5.89
C VAL A 19 -13.95 4.78 4.55
N ALA A 20 -15.18 5.30 4.53
CA ALA A 20 -15.87 5.69 3.30
C ALA A 20 -15.07 6.70 2.46
N VAL A 21 -14.48 7.72 3.09
CA VAL A 21 -13.65 8.73 2.39
C VAL A 21 -12.38 8.09 1.82
N LYS A 22 -11.76 7.17 2.57
CA LYS A 22 -10.59 6.43 2.09
C LYS A 22 -10.94 5.53 0.89
N GLU A 23 -12.12 4.92 0.89
CA GLU A 23 -12.61 4.12 -0.24
C GLU A 23 -12.86 4.97 -1.49
N GLU A 24 -13.41 6.17 -1.35
CA GLU A 24 -13.57 7.13 -2.47
C GLU A 24 -12.22 7.55 -3.06
N ILE A 25 -11.26 7.89 -2.21
CA ILE A 25 -9.89 8.21 -2.61
C ILE A 25 -9.28 7.06 -3.39
N ALA A 26 -9.36 5.84 -2.85
CA ALA A 26 -8.82 4.65 -3.50
C ALA A 26 -9.53 4.38 -4.84
N ALA A 27 -10.85 4.56 -4.91
CA ALA A 27 -11.61 4.37 -6.14
C ALA A 27 -11.13 5.32 -7.26
N GLU A 28 -10.81 6.58 -6.93
CA GLU A 28 -10.23 7.54 -7.88
C GLU A 28 -8.84 7.10 -8.34
N LEU A 29 -7.95 6.73 -7.41
CA LEU A 29 -6.60 6.25 -7.74
C LEU A 29 -6.63 4.99 -8.62
N LEU A 30 -7.57 4.08 -8.35
CA LEU A 30 -7.74 2.82 -9.06
C LEU A 30 -8.26 2.98 -10.49
N LYS A 31 -8.73 4.16 -10.92
CA LYS A 31 -9.08 4.43 -12.33
C LYS A 31 -7.85 4.51 -13.24
N HIS A 32 -6.67 4.72 -12.66
CA HIS A 32 -5.43 5.00 -13.39
C HIS A 32 -4.37 3.89 -13.31
N ILE A 33 -4.71 2.72 -12.76
CA ILE A 33 -3.81 1.56 -12.67
C ILE A 33 -3.38 1.08 -14.07
N GLY A 34 -2.13 0.62 -14.20
CA GLY A 34 -1.59 0.16 -15.47
C GLY A 34 -1.25 1.27 -16.47
N SER A 35 -1.37 2.53 -16.07
CA SER A 35 -0.95 3.68 -16.87
C SER A 35 0.39 4.23 -16.37
N ALA A 36 1.35 4.53 -17.25
CA ALA A 36 2.68 4.98 -16.81
C ALA A 36 2.68 6.34 -16.12
N ARG A 37 1.68 7.19 -16.40
CA ARG A 37 1.61 8.57 -15.89
C ARG A 37 1.04 8.58 -14.48
N GLY A 38 1.89 8.87 -13.50
CA GLY A 38 1.47 9.05 -12.11
C GLY A 38 1.34 7.76 -11.32
N GLU A 39 1.62 6.58 -11.90
CA GLU A 39 1.52 5.30 -11.20
C GLU A 39 2.36 5.27 -9.92
N GLY A 40 3.59 5.80 -9.94
CA GLY A 40 4.44 5.82 -8.75
C GLY A 40 3.80 6.55 -7.56
N LEU A 41 3.30 7.77 -7.79
CA LEU A 41 2.61 8.54 -6.75
C LEU A 41 1.30 7.88 -6.33
N ASN A 42 0.49 7.44 -7.30
CA ASN A 42 -0.81 6.83 -7.01
C ASN A 42 -0.65 5.54 -6.19
N MET A 43 0.33 4.70 -6.54
CA MET A 43 0.66 3.48 -5.80
C MET A 43 1.17 3.80 -4.40
N TRP A 44 1.99 4.84 -4.25
CA TRP A 44 2.45 5.29 -2.93
C TRP A 44 1.30 5.81 -2.05
N VAL A 45 0.38 6.61 -2.59
CA VAL A 45 -0.80 7.07 -1.85
C VAL A 45 -1.68 5.89 -1.47
N LEU A 46 -1.97 5.01 -2.44
CA LEU A 46 -2.83 3.86 -2.23
C LEU A 46 -2.26 2.90 -1.19
N SER A 47 -0.93 2.74 -1.13
CA SER A 47 -0.28 1.87 -0.14
C SER A 47 -0.42 2.37 1.30
N ARG A 48 -0.50 3.69 1.49
CA ARG A 48 -0.78 4.32 2.81
C ARG A 48 -2.26 4.23 3.16
N ILE A 49 -3.15 4.55 2.22
CA ILE A 49 -4.60 4.46 2.39
C ILE A 49 -5.02 3.02 2.73
N GLY A 50 -4.47 2.05 2.00
CA GLY A 50 -4.70 0.63 2.20
C GLY A 50 -3.79 -0.03 3.25
N SER A 51 -3.05 0.72 4.06
CA SER A 51 -2.18 0.10 5.08
C SER A 51 -3.01 -0.71 6.08
N ARG A 52 -2.50 -1.90 6.44
CA ARG A 52 -3.12 -2.78 7.44
C ARG A 52 -2.76 -2.39 8.87
N VAL A 53 -1.65 -1.65 9.01
CA VAL A 53 -1.12 -1.19 10.29
C VAL A 53 -0.96 0.33 10.23
N PRO A 54 -1.87 1.10 10.85
CA PRO A 54 -1.73 2.55 10.92
C PRO A 54 -0.57 2.91 11.86
N LEU A 55 0.08 4.05 11.62
CA LEU A 55 1.14 4.58 12.48
C LEU A 55 0.54 5.30 13.70
N TYR A 56 -0.45 6.15 13.45
CA TYR A 56 -1.05 7.06 14.44
C TYR A 56 -2.58 7.10 14.37
N GLY A 57 -3.18 6.44 13.39
CA GLY A 57 -4.61 6.26 13.23
C GLY A 57 -5.19 5.14 14.10
N PRO A 58 -6.48 5.20 14.46
CA PRO A 58 -7.15 4.12 15.16
C PRO A 58 -7.40 2.92 14.22
N LEU A 59 -7.56 1.72 14.79
CA LEU A 59 -7.75 0.49 14.01
C LEU A 59 -9.11 0.43 13.30
N ASP A 60 -10.14 1.08 13.83
CA ASP A 60 -11.47 1.19 13.23
C ASP A 60 -11.50 2.07 11.96
N ALA A 61 -10.47 2.90 11.74
CA ALA A 61 -10.28 3.64 10.51
C ALA A 61 -9.54 2.83 9.43
N VAL A 62 -9.13 1.59 9.70
CA VAL A 62 -8.49 0.72 8.71
C VAL A 62 -9.55 0.12 7.79
N ILE A 63 -9.33 0.23 6.48
CA ILE A 63 -10.26 -0.32 5.48
C ILE A 63 -10.30 -1.85 5.59
N PRO A 64 -11.48 -2.49 5.59
CA PRO A 64 -11.60 -3.95 5.69
C PRO A 64 -10.75 -4.72 4.68
N GLY A 65 -10.19 -5.86 5.11
CA GLY A 65 -9.35 -6.73 4.29
C GLY A 65 -10.04 -7.20 3.01
N ASN A 66 -11.35 -7.46 3.07
CA ASN A 66 -12.16 -7.84 1.91
C ASN A 66 -12.21 -6.75 0.84
N THR A 67 -12.30 -5.47 1.23
CA THR A 67 -12.29 -4.35 0.29
C THR A 67 -10.93 -4.22 -0.37
N VAL A 68 -9.86 -4.26 0.43
CA VAL A 68 -8.48 -4.15 -0.08
C VAL A 68 -8.08 -5.34 -0.95
N THR A 69 -8.59 -6.53 -0.65
CA THR A 69 -8.43 -7.71 -1.52
C THR A 69 -8.92 -7.39 -2.93
N LYS A 70 -10.12 -6.81 -3.08
CA LYS A 70 -10.67 -6.44 -4.41
C LYS A 70 -9.78 -5.42 -5.15
N TRP A 71 -9.16 -4.50 -4.43
CA TRP A 71 -8.25 -3.51 -5.03
C TRP A 71 -6.97 -4.16 -5.53
N ILE A 72 -6.36 -5.01 -4.71
CA ILE A 72 -5.15 -5.76 -5.07
C ILE A 72 -5.43 -6.63 -6.29
N GLU A 73 -6.56 -7.34 -6.33
CA GLU A 73 -6.93 -8.18 -7.47
C GLU A 73 -7.03 -7.39 -8.78
N ARG A 74 -7.59 -6.18 -8.74
CA ARG A 74 -7.61 -5.28 -9.90
C ARG A 74 -6.19 -4.87 -10.33
N ILE A 75 -5.29 -4.59 -9.38
CA ILE A 75 -3.90 -4.21 -9.67
C ILE A 75 -3.10 -5.40 -10.23
N LEU A 76 -3.32 -6.61 -9.71
CA LEU A 76 -2.68 -7.83 -10.21
C LEU A 76 -3.10 -8.15 -11.66
N ALA A 77 -4.30 -7.72 -12.07
CA ALA A 77 -4.82 -7.94 -13.41
C ALA A 77 -4.26 -6.99 -14.47
N THR A 78 -3.50 -5.95 -14.10
CA THR A 78 -2.90 -5.01 -15.07
C THR A 78 -1.44 -5.30 -15.35
N GLU A 79 -0.93 -4.78 -16.47
CA GLU A 79 0.51 -4.63 -16.66
C GLU A 79 1.05 -3.57 -15.69
N TRP A 80 2.20 -3.82 -15.05
CA TRP A 80 2.80 -2.87 -14.11
C TRP A 80 3.81 -1.99 -14.84
N LYS A 81 3.49 -0.72 -15.07
CA LYS A 81 4.41 0.21 -15.76
C LYS A 81 5.54 0.70 -14.84
N LYS A 82 5.33 0.63 -13.53
CA LYS A 82 6.29 0.84 -12.44
C LYS A 82 6.26 -0.37 -11.49
N PRO A 83 6.89 -1.50 -11.87
CA PRO A 83 6.81 -2.76 -11.12
C PRO A 83 7.25 -2.64 -9.66
N ASP A 84 8.34 -1.93 -9.36
CA ASP A 84 8.83 -1.78 -7.99
C ASP A 84 7.85 -1.03 -7.09
N HIS A 85 7.25 0.06 -7.58
CA HIS A 85 6.29 0.86 -6.83
C HIS A 85 4.98 0.08 -6.62
N THR A 86 4.54 -0.61 -7.67
CA THR A 86 3.30 -1.41 -7.63
C THR A 86 3.47 -2.61 -6.71
N GLY A 87 4.60 -3.32 -6.80
CA GLY A 87 4.97 -4.43 -5.94
C GLY A 87 5.05 -4.02 -4.46
N PHE A 88 5.69 -2.89 -4.16
CA PHE A 88 5.71 -2.33 -2.82
C PHE A 88 4.28 -2.03 -2.30
N CYS A 89 3.46 -1.38 -3.13
CA CYS A 89 2.09 -1.00 -2.78
C CYS A 89 1.24 -2.22 -2.40
N VAL A 90 1.19 -3.25 -3.26
CA VAL A 90 0.38 -4.44 -3.00
C VAL A 90 0.87 -5.23 -1.79
N VAL A 91 2.19 -5.26 -1.55
CA VAL A 91 2.75 -5.94 -0.36
C VAL A 91 2.40 -5.19 0.92
N GLN A 92 2.48 -3.85 0.92
CA GLN A 92 2.12 -3.03 2.07
C GLN A 92 0.63 -3.16 2.44
N MET A 93 -0.23 -3.25 1.44
CA MET A 93 -1.67 -3.49 1.64
C MET A 93 -2.01 -4.93 2.04
N ALA A 94 -1.06 -5.86 1.91
CA ALA A 94 -1.24 -7.29 2.16
C ALA A 94 -0.51 -7.82 3.41
N CYS A 95 0.14 -6.92 4.16
CA CYS A 95 0.81 -7.21 5.41
C CYS A 95 -0.07 -8.04 6.36
N LEU A 96 0.48 -9.12 6.90
CA LEU A 96 -0.22 -9.99 7.83
C LEU A 96 -0.22 -9.39 9.24
N THR A 97 -1.39 -9.22 9.82
CA THR A 97 -1.57 -8.60 11.15
C THR A 97 -2.09 -9.58 12.20
N GLY A 98 -2.67 -10.71 11.78
CA GLY A 98 -3.32 -11.67 12.69
C GLY A 98 -4.77 -11.29 13.03
N ASP A 99 -5.26 -10.17 12.49
CA ASP A 99 -6.62 -9.67 12.65
C ASP A 99 -7.44 -10.04 11.43
N ARG A 100 -8.47 -10.86 11.62
CA ARG A 100 -9.30 -11.40 10.54
C ARG A 100 -10.05 -10.32 9.76
N GLU A 101 -10.38 -9.18 10.37
CA GLU A 101 -11.11 -8.10 9.68
C GLU A 101 -10.19 -7.26 8.80
N ARG A 102 -8.92 -7.11 9.20
CA ARG A 102 -7.93 -6.30 8.47
C ARG A 102 -7.14 -7.12 7.45
N ASP A 103 -6.86 -8.38 7.74
CA ASP A 103 -6.08 -9.26 6.88
C ASP A 103 -6.83 -9.57 5.58
N ILE A 104 -6.09 -9.55 4.46
CA ILE A 104 -6.64 -9.90 3.15
C ILE A 104 -6.76 -11.42 2.99
N HIS A 105 -7.41 -11.88 1.91
CA HIS A 105 -7.48 -13.31 1.61
C HIS A 105 -6.09 -13.92 1.36
N GLU A 106 -5.88 -15.11 1.94
CA GLU A 106 -4.62 -15.86 1.81
C GLU A 106 -4.27 -16.17 0.35
N GLN A 107 -5.25 -16.60 -0.44
CA GLN A 107 -5.06 -16.87 -1.88
C GLN A 107 -4.54 -15.64 -2.64
N THR A 108 -5.05 -14.45 -2.31
CA THR A 108 -4.55 -13.20 -2.89
C THR A 108 -3.13 -12.90 -2.43
N ARG A 109 -2.76 -13.13 -1.15
CA ARG A 109 -1.36 -13.02 -0.70
C ARG A 109 -0.40 -13.93 -1.47
N HIS A 110 -0.81 -15.17 -1.74
CA HIS A 110 0.01 -16.11 -2.54
C HIS A 110 0.25 -15.58 -3.96
N ARG A 111 -0.79 -15.05 -4.62
CA ARG A 111 -0.65 -14.47 -5.96
C ARG A 111 0.24 -13.23 -5.97
N ILE A 112 0.18 -12.39 -4.93
CA ILE A 112 1.12 -11.27 -4.78
C ILE A 112 2.55 -11.80 -4.68
N ARG A 113 2.80 -12.80 -3.81
CA ARG A 113 4.12 -13.42 -3.63
C ARG A 113 4.70 -13.90 -4.95
N GLU A 114 3.94 -14.68 -5.71
CA GLU A 114 4.36 -15.20 -7.02
C GLU A 114 4.72 -14.08 -7.99
N ARG A 115 3.96 -12.98 -7.97
CA ARG A 115 4.18 -11.88 -8.91
C ARG A 115 5.35 -10.97 -8.54
N VAL A 116 5.62 -10.77 -7.25
CA VAL A 116 6.70 -9.87 -6.80
C VAL A 116 8.07 -10.53 -6.78
N ILE A 117 8.17 -11.86 -6.72
CA ILE A 117 9.46 -12.56 -6.54
C ILE A 117 10.48 -12.26 -7.66
N GLY A 118 10.02 -11.99 -8.87
CA GLY A 118 10.86 -11.64 -10.03
C GLY A 118 11.30 -10.17 -10.09
N LEU A 119 10.90 -9.33 -9.13
CA LEU A 119 11.32 -7.93 -9.05
C LEU A 119 12.70 -7.81 -8.41
N LYS A 120 13.35 -6.65 -8.59
CA LYS A 120 14.69 -6.37 -8.03
C LYS A 120 14.78 -6.61 -6.52
N ASP A 121 13.73 -6.24 -5.78
CA ASP A 121 13.58 -6.44 -4.32
C ASP A 121 12.60 -7.57 -3.98
N GLY A 122 12.34 -8.47 -4.93
CA GLY A 122 11.21 -9.40 -4.91
C GLY A 122 11.21 -10.37 -3.73
N GLU A 123 12.36 -10.95 -3.38
CA GLU A 123 12.49 -11.88 -2.25
C GLU A 123 12.18 -11.20 -0.91
N ARG A 124 12.72 -9.99 -0.71
CA ARG A 124 12.47 -9.17 0.48
C ARG A 124 10.99 -8.82 0.62
N LEU A 125 10.37 -8.43 -0.49
CA LEU A 125 8.93 -8.12 -0.56
C LEU A 125 8.07 -9.37 -0.29
N ALA A 126 8.40 -10.50 -0.90
CA ALA A 126 7.72 -11.77 -0.70
C ALA A 126 7.80 -12.23 0.76
N LYS A 127 8.95 -12.07 1.43
CA LYS A 127 9.11 -12.44 2.85
C LYS A 127 8.10 -11.73 3.76
N ARG A 128 7.88 -10.43 3.54
CA ARG A 128 6.93 -9.60 4.32
C ARG A 128 5.48 -10.09 4.30
N LEU A 129 5.07 -10.85 3.28
CA LEU A 129 3.70 -11.36 3.16
C LEU A 129 3.38 -12.51 4.14
N ASN A 130 4.41 -13.15 4.73
CA ASN A 130 4.23 -14.24 5.70
C ASN A 130 4.65 -13.84 7.12
N GLU A 131 5.36 -12.73 7.28
CA GLU A 131 5.78 -12.24 8.57
C GLU A 131 4.64 -11.46 9.20
N MET A 132 4.18 -11.91 10.38
CA MET A 132 3.24 -11.13 11.17
C MET A 132 3.94 -9.82 11.59
N LEU A 133 3.41 -8.71 11.11
CA LEU A 133 3.91 -7.39 11.48
C LEU A 133 3.36 -7.05 12.87
N SER A 134 4.21 -7.18 13.88
CA SER A 134 3.92 -6.64 15.21
C SER A 134 3.90 -5.10 15.16
N LEU A 135 3.04 -4.48 15.96
CA LEU A 135 3.04 -3.01 16.16
C LEU A 135 4.42 -2.51 16.61
N SER A 136 5.16 -3.28 17.42
CA SER A 136 6.54 -2.96 17.82
C SER A 136 7.57 -2.97 16.68
N ALA A 137 7.25 -3.60 15.55
CA ALA A 137 8.11 -3.59 14.37
C ALA A 137 7.97 -2.29 13.55
N LEU A 138 6.95 -1.48 13.81
CA LEU A 138 6.73 -0.20 13.13
C LEU A 138 7.66 0.92 13.63
N ASP A 139 8.21 0.80 14.85
CA ASP A 139 9.09 1.80 15.47
C ASP A 139 10.45 1.98 14.78
N ARG A 140 10.78 1.13 13.79
CA ARG A 140 12.01 1.29 13.00
C ARG A 140 11.65 1.78 11.61
N ASN A 141 11.92 3.08 11.38
CA ASN A 141 11.82 3.92 10.16
C ASN A 141 12.09 3.25 8.78
N SER A 142 12.57 2.01 8.74
CA SER A 142 12.82 1.22 7.52
C SER A 142 11.58 0.53 6.91
N VAL A 143 10.47 0.38 7.64
CA VAL A 143 9.34 -0.46 7.15
C VAL A 143 8.52 0.27 6.09
N PHE A 144 8.40 1.59 6.20
CA PHE A 144 7.52 2.42 5.36
C PHE A 144 8.19 3.03 4.13
N GLY A 145 9.50 2.82 3.92
CA GLY A 145 10.19 3.38 2.77
C GLY A 145 10.24 4.91 2.79
N GLU A 146 10.36 5.50 3.99
CA GLU A 146 10.63 6.93 4.20
C GLU A 146 12.07 7.31 3.79
N SER A 147 12.53 6.83 2.64
CA SER A 147 13.59 7.54 1.96
C SER A 147 12.98 8.87 1.51
N LEU A 148 13.42 9.96 2.15
CA LEU A 148 13.19 11.30 1.63
C LEU A 148 13.55 11.31 0.13
N PRO A 149 12.72 11.89 -0.73
CA PRO A 149 13.11 12.15 -2.11
C PRO A 149 14.46 12.86 -2.13
N GLU A 150 15.30 12.58 -3.13
CA GLU A 150 16.57 13.31 -3.30
C GLU A 150 16.32 14.82 -3.18
N GLY A 151 16.93 15.46 -2.17
CA GLY A 151 16.85 16.91 -1.95
C GLY A 151 16.11 17.41 -0.71
N LEU A 152 15.64 16.55 0.20
CA LEU A 152 15.10 16.98 1.51
C LEU A 152 15.94 16.39 2.66
N HIS A 153 16.48 17.28 3.51
CA HIS A 153 17.13 16.95 4.78
C HIS A 153 16.36 17.63 5.91
N LEU A 154 16.28 16.97 7.08
CA LEU A 154 15.81 17.56 8.34
C LEU A 154 16.82 18.57 8.88
#